data_AF-A0A259DM51-F1
#
_entry.id   AF-A0A259DM51-F1
#
_cell.length_a   1.000
_cell.length_b   1.000
_cell.length_c   1.000
_cell.angle_alpha   90.00
_cell.angle_beta   90.00
_cell.angle_gamma   90.00
#
_symmetry.space_group_name_H-M   'P 1'
#
loop_
_entity.id
_entity.type
_entity.pdbx_description
1 polymer ?
#
loop_
_entity_poly.entity_id
_entity_poly.type
_entity_poly.pdbx_seq_one_letter_code
_entity_poly.pdbx_strand_id
1 'polypeptide(L)'
;MVEHLLPTTSAFLEADVAARIAHIRAPRWIGHPGASAAHVAMQQLLERPSSLRPRGLLLAGPYHNGKTMIAERFAVEHLRRFDRQRVWVIQTREGAGLSHFYASILSGLRAPQAA
;
A
#
# COMPACT_ATOMS: atom_id res chain seq x y z
N MET A 1 11.64 34.13 -6.51
CA MET A 1 12.02 32.71 -6.73
C MET A 1 11.09 31.70 -6.03
N VAL A 2 10.22 32.12 -5.10
CA VAL A 2 9.26 31.23 -4.41
C VAL A 2 7.93 31.07 -5.18
N GLU A 3 7.62 31.99 -6.11
CA GLU A 3 6.34 32.06 -6.85
C GLU A 3 6.04 30.85 -7.74
N HIS A 4 7.04 30.04 -8.08
CA HIS A 4 6.86 28.84 -8.91
C HIS A 4 6.91 27.53 -8.09
N LEU A 5 7.00 27.62 -6.77
CA LEU A 5 6.97 26.45 -5.90
C LEU A 5 5.56 26.18 -5.40
N LEU A 6 5.22 24.89 -5.27
CA LEU A 6 4.04 24.49 -4.52
C LEU A 6 4.17 24.98 -3.06
N PRO A 7 3.07 25.40 -2.41
CA PRO A 7 3.11 25.86 -1.01
C PRO A 7 3.71 24.84 -0.04
N THR A 8 3.51 23.55 -0.30
CA THR A 8 4.10 22.46 0.48
C THR A 8 5.61 22.33 0.30
N THR A 9 6.13 22.76 -0.86
CA THR A 9 7.56 22.73 -1.18
C THR A 9 8.28 23.97 -0.66
N SER A 10 7.65 25.15 -0.72
CA SER A 10 8.26 26.40 -0.26
C SER A 10 8.59 26.37 1.24
N ALA A 11 7.78 25.70 2.05
CA ALA A 11 8.02 25.48 3.48
C ALA A 11 9.36 24.79 3.79
N PHE A 12 9.95 24.06 2.84
CA PHE A 12 11.24 23.38 3.03
C PHE A 12 12.46 24.22 2.64
N LEU A 13 12.27 25.45 2.12
CA LEU A 13 13.39 26.34 1.81
C LEU A 13 14.10 26.82 3.08
N GLU A 14 13.32 27.13 4.12
CA GLU A 14 13.81 27.57 5.43
C GLU A 14 14.10 26.40 6.39
N ALA A 15 13.86 25.16 5.95
CA ALA A 15 14.07 23.98 6.77
C ALA A 15 15.56 23.60 6.83
N ASP A 16 15.97 23.02 7.96
CA ASP A 16 17.33 22.52 8.10
C ASP A 16 17.66 21.37 7.12
N VAL A 17 18.95 21.09 6.97
CA VAL A 17 19.45 20.06 6.03
C VAL A 17 18.86 18.68 6.35
N ALA A 18 18.69 18.34 7.63
CA ALA A 18 18.18 17.03 8.02
C ALA A 18 16.70 16.85 7.63
N ALA A 19 15.88 17.87 7.85
CA ALA A 19 14.47 17.91 7.46
C ALA A 19 14.31 17.82 5.94
N ARG A 20 15.15 18.53 5.18
CA ARG A 20 15.15 18.45 3.71
C ARG A 20 15.55 17.06 3.20
N ILE A 21 16.58 16.45 3.78
CA ILE A 21 16.99 15.06 3.45
C ILE A 21 15.86 14.08 3.76
N ALA A 22 15.23 14.20 4.94
CA ALA A 22 14.12 13.34 5.33
C ALA A 22 12.94 13.49 4.36
N HIS A 23 12.60 14.72 3.95
CA HIS A 23 11.54 14.97 2.97
C HIS A 23 11.82 14.34 1.60
N ILE A 24 13.06 14.43 1.10
CA ILE A 24 13.45 13.85 -0.18
C ILE A 24 13.41 12.32 -0.13
N ARG A 25 13.84 11.73 0.98
CA ARG A 25 13.88 10.26 1.17
C ARG A 25 12.52 9.66 1.52
N ALA A 26 11.53 10.49 1.85
CA ALA A 26 10.19 10.02 2.18
C ALA A 26 9.57 9.30 0.97
N PRO A 27 8.90 8.16 1.17
CA PRO A 27 8.23 7.45 0.08
C PRO A 27 7.12 8.33 -0.51
N ARG A 28 7.08 8.43 -1.83
CA ARG A 28 6.07 9.22 -2.55
C ARG A 28 5.18 8.32 -3.37
N TRP A 29 3.88 8.51 -3.20
CA TRP A 29 2.89 7.91 -4.09
C TRP A 29 3.01 8.51 -5.49
N ILE A 30 3.04 7.65 -6.51
CA ILE A 30 3.04 8.04 -7.92
C ILE A 30 1.80 7.41 -8.56
N GLY A 31 0.78 8.21 -8.80
CA GLY A 31 -0.49 7.80 -9.42
C GLY A 31 -0.41 7.64 -10.93
N HIS A 32 0.56 6.87 -11.44
CA HIS A 32 0.66 6.59 -12.88
C HIS A 32 -0.53 5.71 -13.35
N PRO A 33 -0.82 5.65 -14.66
CA PRO A 33 -2.02 4.96 -15.17
C PRO A 33 -2.18 3.51 -14.68
N GLY A 34 -1.09 2.73 -14.65
CA GLY A 34 -1.09 1.36 -14.10
C GLY A 34 -1.42 1.27 -12.61
N ALA A 35 -0.96 2.22 -11.79
CA ALA A 35 -1.27 2.26 -10.36
C ALA A 35 -2.75 2.60 -10.13
N SER A 36 -3.27 3.57 -10.88
CA SER A 36 -4.69 3.94 -10.84
C SER A 36 -5.58 2.79 -11.30
N ALA A 37 -5.22 2.09 -12.38
CA ALA A 37 -5.95 0.91 -12.86
C ALA A 37 -5.95 -0.23 -11.83
N ALA A 38 -4.81 -0.47 -11.15
CA ALA A 38 -4.72 -1.45 -10.08
C ALA A 38 -5.64 -1.10 -8.90
N HIS A 39 -5.70 0.18 -8.49
CA HIS A 39 -6.62 0.64 -7.44
C HIS A 39 -8.09 0.44 -7.82
N VAL A 40 -8.47 0.75 -9.07
CA VAL A 40 -9.83 0.49 -9.57
C VAL A 40 -10.14 -1.01 -9.53
N ALA A 41 -9.24 -1.87 -10.00
CA ALA A 41 -9.44 -3.32 -9.97
C ALA A 41 -9.55 -3.87 -8.54
N MET A 42 -8.75 -3.34 -7.59
CA MET A 42 -8.85 -3.72 -6.18
C MET A 42 -10.17 -3.25 -5.54
N GLN A 43 -10.68 -2.06 -5.88
CA GLN A 43 -12.00 -1.61 -5.43
C GLN A 43 -13.11 -2.55 -5.96
N GLN A 44 -13.07 -2.90 -7.25
CA GLN A 44 -14.01 -3.85 -7.85
C GLN A 44 -14.00 -5.21 -7.15
N LEU A 45 -12.81 -5.71 -6.76
CA LEU A 45 -12.71 -6.95 -5.98
C LEU A 45 -13.34 -6.84 -4.59
N LEU A 46 -13.28 -5.67 -3.96
CA LEU A 46 -13.84 -5.42 -2.64
C LEU A 46 -15.38 -5.25 -2.69
N GLU A 47 -15.91 -4.70 -3.77
CA GLU A 47 -17.34 -4.42 -3.96
C GLU A 47 -18.12 -5.57 -4.62
N ARG A 48 -17.42 -6.57 -5.15
CA ARG A 48 -18.05 -7.70 -5.86
C ARG A 48 -19.08 -8.43 -4.99
N PRO A 49 -20.12 -9.00 -5.60
CA PRO A 49 -21.02 -9.92 -4.92
C PRO A 49 -20.30 -11.21 -4.50
N SER A 50 -20.84 -11.89 -3.49
CA SER A 50 -20.39 -13.23 -3.09
C SER A 50 -20.51 -14.22 -4.25
N SER A 51 -19.49 -15.06 -4.43
CA SER A 51 -19.45 -16.08 -5.48
C SER A 51 -18.78 -17.34 -4.96
N LEU A 52 -19.19 -18.50 -5.47
CA LEU A 52 -18.57 -19.80 -5.19
C LEU A 52 -17.12 -19.88 -5.71
N ARG A 53 -16.77 -19.08 -6.72
CA ARG A 53 -15.42 -19.02 -7.29
C ARG A 53 -14.97 -17.57 -7.42
N PRO A 54 -14.51 -16.95 -6.31
CA PRO A 54 -14.01 -15.58 -6.35
C PRO A 54 -12.75 -15.51 -7.22
N ARG A 55 -12.70 -14.52 -8.13
CA ARG A 55 -11.51 -14.26 -8.95
C ARG A 55 -10.48 -13.46 -8.15
N GLY A 56 -9.20 -13.76 -8.31
CA GLY A 56 -8.11 -12.96 -7.74
C GLY A 56 -7.67 -11.83 -8.69
N LEU A 57 -6.82 -10.94 -8.19
CA LEU A 57 -6.06 -9.97 -8.97
C LEU A 57 -4.57 -10.24 -8.77
N LEU A 58 -3.81 -10.28 -9.86
CA LEU A 58 -2.35 -10.36 -9.84
C LEU A 58 -1.76 -9.02 -10.27
N LEU A 59 -1.00 -8.38 -9.38
CA LEU A 59 -0.21 -7.20 -9.72
C LEU A 59 1.21 -7.65 -10.08
N ALA A 60 1.49 -7.74 -11.38
CA ALA A 60 2.79 -8.15 -11.91
C ALA A 60 3.55 -6.97 -12.53
N GLY A 61 4.89 -7.03 -12.45
CA GLY A 61 5.76 -6.03 -13.03
C GLY A 61 7.19 -6.15 -12.49
N PRO A 62 8.19 -5.54 -13.16
CA PRO A 62 9.59 -5.65 -12.74
C PRO A 62 9.84 -5.14 -11.31
N TYR A 63 10.98 -5.51 -10.74
CA TYR A 63 11.40 -5.04 -9.42
C TYR A 63 11.45 -3.50 -9.39
N HIS A 64 11.20 -2.92 -8.20
CA HIS A 64 11.11 -1.47 -8.00
C HIS A 64 10.01 -0.69 -8.73
N ASN A 65 9.01 -1.34 -9.35
CA ASN A 65 7.87 -0.65 -9.98
C ASN A 65 6.68 -0.39 -9.04
N GLY A 66 6.92 -0.11 -7.76
CA GLY A 66 5.87 0.36 -6.85
C GLY A 66 4.75 -0.64 -6.50
N LYS A 67 4.85 -1.92 -6.86
CA LYS A 67 3.81 -2.94 -6.57
C LYS A 67 3.41 -2.99 -5.09
N THR A 68 4.39 -3.02 -4.20
CA THR A 68 4.16 -3.00 -2.75
C THR A 68 3.44 -1.72 -2.32
N MET A 69 3.90 -0.57 -2.82
CA MET A 69 3.28 0.73 -2.53
C MET A 69 1.83 0.80 -3.03
N ILE A 70 1.51 0.21 -4.19
CA ILE A 70 0.14 0.13 -4.72
C ILE A 70 -0.78 -0.60 -3.73
N ALA A 71 -0.35 -1.76 -3.22
CA ALA A 71 -1.13 -2.56 -2.27
C ALA A 71 -1.26 -1.88 -0.90
N GLU A 72 -0.16 -1.35 -0.36
CA GLU A 72 -0.14 -0.65 0.94
C GLU A 72 -0.99 0.62 0.89
N ARG A 73 -0.87 1.41 -0.19
CA ARG A 73 -1.62 2.64 -0.37
C ARG A 73 -3.12 2.37 -0.38
N PHE A 74 -3.56 1.32 -1.09
CA PHE A 74 -4.95 0.91 -1.12
C PHE A 74 -5.49 0.57 0.28
N ALA A 75 -4.72 -0.17 1.08
CA ALA A 75 -5.11 -0.50 2.45
C ALA A 75 -5.19 0.72 3.37
N VAL A 76 -4.23 1.64 3.27
CA VAL A 76 -4.22 2.91 4.02
C VAL A 76 -5.40 3.80 3.63
N GLU A 77 -5.70 3.92 2.34
CA GLU A 77 -6.83 4.70 1.84
C GLU A 77 -8.18 4.10 2.26
N HIS A 78 -8.30 2.76 2.28
CA HIS A 78 -9.47 2.08 2.83
C HIS A 78 -9.73 2.48 4.29
N LEU A 79 -8.70 2.42 5.15
CA LEU A 79 -8.81 2.78 6.56
C LEU A 79 -9.10 4.27 6.79
N ARG A 80 -8.70 5.15 5.88
CA ARG A 80 -9.03 6.59 5.94
C ARG A 80 -10.47 6.88 5.57
N ARG A 81 -11.09 6.03 4.75
CA ARG A 81 -12.42 6.27 4.18
C ARG A 81 -13.53 5.50 4.90
N PHE A 82 -13.22 4.37 5.51
CA PHE A 82 -14.20 3.47 6.11
C PHE A 82 -13.84 3.11 7.55
N ASP A 83 -14.84 3.18 8.45
CA ASP A 83 -14.66 2.84 9.87
C ASP A 83 -14.41 1.34 10.10
N ARG A 84 -14.83 0.49 9.14
CA ARG A 84 -14.65 -0.96 9.21
C ARG A 84 -13.52 -1.43 8.32
N GLN A 85 -12.49 -2.01 8.93
CA GLN A 85 -11.41 -2.67 8.20
C GLN A 85 -11.93 -3.89 7.43
N ARG A 86 -11.70 -3.91 6.12
CA ARG A 86 -12.01 -5.03 5.22
C ARG A 86 -10.81 -5.47 4.38
N VAL A 87 -9.67 -4.79 4.56
CA VAL A 87 -8.44 -4.99 3.80
C VAL A 87 -7.31 -5.27 4.78
N TRP A 88 -6.54 -6.32 4.50
CA TRP A 88 -5.33 -6.69 5.24
C TRP A 88 -4.19 -6.87 4.25
N VAL A 89 -3.00 -6.37 4.61
CA VAL A 89 -1.77 -6.56 3.84
C VAL A 89 -0.93 -7.58 4.58
N ILE A 90 -0.54 -8.65 3.89
CA ILE A 90 0.26 -9.73 4.45
C ILE A 90 1.53 -9.86 3.60
N GLN A 91 2.69 -9.69 4.23
CA GLN A 91 3.98 -9.88 3.58
C GLN A 91 4.58 -11.22 3.95
N THR A 92 5.03 -11.95 2.94
CA THR A 92 5.72 -13.24 3.11
C THR A 92 7.21 -13.03 2.97
N ARG A 93 8.01 -13.67 3.82
CA ARG A 93 9.46 -13.68 3.68
C ARG A 93 9.86 -14.60 2.52
N GLU A 94 10.82 -14.18 1.72
CA GLU A 94 11.40 -15.03 0.67
C GLU A 94 11.99 -16.31 1.30
N GLY A 95 11.78 -17.46 0.66
CA GLY A 95 12.21 -18.76 1.16
C GLY A 95 11.40 -19.31 2.34
N ALA A 96 10.43 -18.57 2.87
CA ALA A 96 9.56 -19.06 3.94
C ALA A 96 8.50 -20.00 3.34
N GLY A 97 8.57 -21.28 3.71
CA GLY A 97 7.61 -22.29 3.26
C GLY A 97 6.16 -21.99 3.66
N LEU A 98 5.24 -22.86 3.22
CA LEU A 98 3.79 -22.67 3.38
C LEU A 98 3.34 -22.41 4.83
N SER A 99 3.98 -23.04 5.82
CA SER A 99 3.66 -22.83 7.24
C SER A 99 3.88 -21.38 7.69
N HIS A 100 4.96 -20.74 7.24
CA HIS A 100 5.22 -19.33 7.54
C HIS A 100 4.23 -18.40 6.86
N PHE A 101 3.82 -18.73 5.63
CA PHE A 101 2.79 -17.97 4.93
C PHE A 101 1.47 -17.98 5.71
N TYR A 102 1.01 -19.16 6.15
CA TYR A 102 -0.19 -19.26 6.98
C TYR A 102 -0.04 -18.55 8.32
N ALA A 103 1.11 -18.65 8.97
CA ALA A 103 1.38 -17.90 10.21
C ALA A 103 1.30 -16.38 9.99
N SER A 104 1.84 -15.86 8.88
CA SER A 104 1.74 -14.44 8.52
C SER A 104 0.28 -14.01 8.28
N ILE A 105 -0.54 -14.86 7.65
CA ILE A 105 -1.98 -14.59 7.48
C ILE A 105 -2.67 -14.50 8.85
N LEU A 106 -2.49 -15.50 9.71
CA LEU A 106 -3.11 -15.55 11.03
C LEU A 106 -2.69 -14.36 11.89
N SER A 107 -1.41 -14.02 11.89
CA SER A 107 -0.88 -12.83 12.57
C SER A 107 -1.50 -11.54 12.02
N GLY A 108 -1.60 -11.40 10.70
CA GLY A 108 -2.20 -10.22 10.06
C GLY A 108 -3.68 -10.06 10.40
N LEU A 109 -4.42 -11.16 10.53
CA LEU A 109 -5.82 -11.19 10.92
C LEU A 109 -6.04 -11.06 12.44
N ARG A 110 -4.97 -10.93 13.23
CA ARG A 110 -5.02 -10.91 14.70
C ARG A 110 -5.73 -12.14 15.28
N ALA A 111 -5.58 -13.30 14.64
CA ALA A 111 -6.12 -14.55 15.14
C ALA A 111 -5.42 -14.94 16.46
N PRO A 112 -6.11 -15.63 17.39
CA PRO A 112 -5.48 -16.20 18.56
C PRO A 112 -4.35 -17.15 18.14
N GLN A 113 -3.15 -16.92 18.66
CA GLN A 113 -2.01 -17.80 18.43
C GLN A 113 -1.91 -18.77 19.61
N ALA A 114 -1.69 -20.06 19.33
CA ALA A 114 -1.34 -21.01 20.38
C ALA A 114 -0.03 -20.55 21.04
N ALA A 115 -0.03 -20.48 22.36
CA ALA A 115 1.14 -20.12 23.17
C ALA A 115 2.29 -21.12 23.00
#